data_AF-A0A8H2XW23-F1
#
_entry.id   AF-A0A8H2XW23-F1
#
_cell.length_a   1.000
_cell.length_b   1.000
_cell.length_c   1.000
_cell.angle_alpha   90.00
_cell.angle_beta   90.00
_cell.angle_gamma   90.00
#
_symmetry.space_group_name_H-M   'P 1'
#
loop_
_entity.id
_entity.type
_entity.pdbx_description
1 polymer ?
#
loop_
_entity_poly.entity_id
_entity_poly.type
_entity_poly.pdbx_seq_one_letter_code
_entity_poly.pdbx_strand_id
1 'polypeptide(L)'
;MSSLSNKLFTPLKLGNITLSHRVVMAPLTRYRANDGHAHTELGVQYYAQRADVPGTLLVTEGTLISPEAGGHDRVPGIWSDEQIAAWKKVTDAVHERHSYIYLQLWALGRAAEPDVLAREGLPFVSASPIPIEEDRPIPRALSEEEIQRYIEQYAQAAKNAVSRAGFDGVEIHSAK
;
A
#
# COMPACT_ATOMS: atom_id res chain seq x y z
N MET A 1 33.28 -24.56 17.83
CA MET A 1 32.93 -23.13 17.81
C MET A 1 31.43 -23.04 17.57
N SER A 2 30.65 -22.74 18.61
CA SER A 2 29.22 -22.46 18.42
C SER A 2 29.11 -21.10 17.74
N SER A 3 28.88 -21.07 16.43
CA SER A 3 28.49 -19.80 15.81
C SER A 3 27.14 -19.45 16.41
N LEU A 4 27.08 -18.41 17.23
CA LEU A 4 25.82 -17.78 17.57
C LEU A 4 25.15 -17.42 16.24
N SER A 5 24.14 -18.19 15.83
CA SER A 5 23.39 -17.91 14.61
C SER A 5 22.82 -16.50 14.78
N ASN A 6 23.29 -15.54 13.97
CA ASN A 6 22.81 -14.17 14.05
C ASN A 6 21.28 -14.20 13.85
N LYS A 7 20.53 -13.70 14.85
CA LYS A 7 19.06 -13.70 14.84
C LYS A 7 18.50 -13.13 13.54
N LEU A 8 19.19 -12.16 12.94
CA LEU A 8 18.81 -11.55 11.66
C LEU A 8 18.62 -12.56 10.52
N PHE A 9 19.41 -13.64 10.49
CA PHE A 9 19.41 -14.66 9.43
C PHE A 9 18.77 -15.98 9.88
N THR A 10 17.93 -15.93 10.92
CA THR A 10 17.14 -17.09 11.35
C THR A 10 15.71 -16.94 10.86
N PRO A 11 15.02 -18.05 10.51
CA PRO A 11 13.63 -17.99 10.08
C PRO A 11 12.70 -17.33 11.10
N LEU A 12 11.61 -16.73 10.60
CA LEU A 12 10.57 -16.12 11.40
C LEU A 12 9.20 -16.52 10.84
N LYS A 13 8.37 -17.14 11.67
CA LYS A 13 6.95 -17.36 11.34
C LYS A 13 6.17 -16.06 11.56
N LEU A 14 5.48 -15.60 10.52
CA LEU A 14 4.64 -14.40 10.54
C LEU A 14 3.27 -14.76 9.97
N GLY A 15 2.25 -14.85 10.82
CA GLY A 15 0.92 -15.33 10.41
C GLY A 15 1.00 -16.70 9.73
N ASN A 16 0.61 -16.74 8.45
CA ASN A 16 0.58 -17.95 7.63
C ASN A 16 1.85 -18.18 6.80
N ILE A 17 2.80 -17.23 6.80
CA ILE A 17 4.05 -17.32 6.04
C ILE A 17 5.24 -17.60 6.96
N THR A 18 6.30 -18.18 6.41
CA THR A 18 7.57 -18.39 7.12
C THR A 18 8.69 -17.74 6.33
N LEU A 19 9.26 -16.67 6.87
CA LEU A 19 10.38 -15.95 6.29
C LEU A 19 11.68 -16.72 6.52
N SER A 20 12.60 -16.66 5.56
CA SER A 20 13.93 -17.28 5.69
C SER A 20 14.88 -16.44 6.54
N HIS A 21 14.62 -15.14 6.65
CA HIS A 21 15.39 -14.16 7.42
C HIS A 21 14.48 -13.02 7.90
N ARG A 22 15.04 -12.10 8.70
CA ARG A 22 14.31 -11.00 9.36
C ARG A 22 14.61 -9.63 8.74
N VAL A 23 15.01 -9.62 7.48
CA VAL A 23 15.19 -8.41 6.67
C VAL A 23 13.96 -8.25 5.80
N VAL A 24 13.30 -7.10 5.92
CA VAL A 24 12.06 -6.77 5.23
C VAL A 24 12.28 -5.49 4.43
N MET A 25 11.78 -5.45 3.21
CA MET A 25 11.73 -4.20 2.46
C MET A 25 10.59 -3.34 3.01
N ALA A 26 10.94 -2.16 3.53
CA ALA A 26 9.99 -1.16 3.98
C ALA A 26 9.16 -0.59 2.81
N PRO A 27 7.96 -0.05 3.08
CA PRO A 27 7.14 0.68 2.12
C PRO A 27 7.88 1.90 1.56
N LEU A 28 7.91 2.05 0.22
CA LEU A 28 8.66 3.11 -0.46
C LEU A 28 7.87 3.68 -1.64
N THR A 29 7.04 4.69 -1.41
CA THR A 29 6.26 5.35 -2.49
C THR A 29 7.15 5.87 -3.60
N ARG A 30 6.87 5.42 -4.84
CA ARG A 30 7.67 5.78 -6.00
C ARG A 30 6.92 6.65 -7.00
N TYR A 31 5.60 6.78 -7.01
CA TYR A 31 4.92 7.57 -8.07
C TYR A 31 5.12 6.99 -9.49
N ARG A 32 5.09 5.65 -9.62
CA ARG A 32 5.32 4.92 -10.89
C ARG A 32 4.07 4.17 -11.39
N ALA A 33 2.90 4.45 -10.82
CA ALA A 33 1.63 4.01 -11.40
C ALA A 33 1.27 4.86 -12.63
N ASN A 34 0.38 4.36 -13.48
CA ASN A 34 -0.19 5.13 -14.58
C ASN A 34 -1.22 6.15 -14.05
N ASP A 35 -1.82 6.95 -14.94
CA ASP A 35 -2.82 7.96 -14.57
C ASP A 35 -4.14 7.33 -14.05
N GLY A 36 -4.35 6.03 -14.25
CA GLY A 36 -5.44 5.24 -13.67
C GLY A 36 -5.09 4.59 -12.32
N HIS A 37 -3.96 4.96 -11.72
CA HIS A 37 -3.41 4.37 -10.49
C HIS A 37 -3.10 2.87 -10.57
N ALA A 38 -2.98 2.30 -11.77
CA ALA A 38 -2.55 0.92 -11.96
C ALA A 38 -1.02 0.85 -12.11
N HIS A 39 -0.41 -0.21 -11.55
CA HIS A 39 1.02 -0.43 -11.73
C HIS A 39 1.39 -0.65 -13.20
N THR A 40 2.58 -0.15 -13.55
CA THR A 40 3.22 -0.39 -14.84
C THR A 40 4.19 -1.58 -14.74
N GLU A 41 4.72 -2.02 -15.88
CA GLU A 41 5.73 -3.08 -15.94
C GLU A 41 6.97 -2.79 -15.08
N LEU A 42 7.30 -1.50 -14.91
CA LEU A 42 8.39 -1.09 -14.03
C LEU A 42 8.15 -1.49 -12.57
N GLY A 43 6.89 -1.49 -12.11
CA GLY A 43 6.54 -1.96 -10.77
C GLY A 43 6.80 -3.45 -10.60
N VAL A 44 6.42 -4.26 -11.60
CA VAL A 44 6.65 -5.72 -11.62
C VAL A 44 8.16 -6.00 -11.51
N GLN A 45 8.95 -5.39 -12.39
CA GLN A 45 10.41 -5.54 -12.37
C GLN A 45 11.03 -5.08 -11.05
N TYR A 46 10.55 -3.96 -10.50
CA TYR A 46 11.06 -3.37 -9.27
C TYR A 46 10.94 -4.32 -8.08
N TYR A 47 9.74 -4.86 -7.83
CA TYR A 47 9.50 -5.79 -6.71
C TYR A 47 10.14 -7.15 -6.96
N ALA A 48 10.12 -7.66 -8.20
CA ALA A 48 10.80 -8.90 -8.57
C ALA A 48 12.30 -8.86 -8.22
N GLN A 49 12.99 -7.75 -8.52
CA GLN A 49 14.41 -7.57 -8.16
C GLN A 49 14.66 -7.58 -6.65
N ARG A 50 13.68 -7.20 -5.83
CA ARG A 50 13.80 -7.15 -4.36
C ARG A 50 13.42 -8.47 -3.68
N ALA A 51 12.79 -9.37 -4.43
CA ALA A 51 12.43 -10.72 -4.02
C ALA A 51 13.52 -11.77 -4.30
N ASP A 52 14.73 -11.35 -4.68
CA ASP A 52 15.80 -12.23 -5.22
C ASP A 52 16.27 -13.33 -4.25
N VAL A 53 16.17 -13.08 -2.94
CA VAL A 53 16.47 -14.09 -1.91
C VAL A 53 15.17 -14.77 -1.47
N PRO A 54 15.00 -16.10 -1.66
CA PRO A 54 13.80 -16.82 -1.26
C PRO A 54 13.43 -16.64 0.22
N GLY A 55 12.14 -16.44 0.48
CA GLY A 55 11.57 -16.21 1.80
C GLY A 55 11.78 -14.79 2.33
N THR A 56 12.03 -13.82 1.45
CA THR A 56 12.04 -12.39 1.78
C THR A 56 10.61 -11.88 1.91
N LEU A 57 10.34 -11.00 2.87
CA LEU A 57 9.09 -10.22 2.90
C LEU A 57 9.32 -8.84 2.31
N LEU A 58 8.43 -8.44 1.41
CA LEU A 58 8.32 -7.08 0.89
C LEU A 58 7.03 -6.42 1.41
N VAL A 59 7.09 -5.14 1.73
CA VAL A 59 5.90 -4.31 1.94
C VAL A 59 5.87 -3.29 0.81
N THR A 60 4.73 -3.19 0.12
CA THR A 60 4.61 -2.28 -1.02
C THR A 60 4.69 -0.82 -0.60
N GLU A 61 4.83 0.06 -1.60
CA GLU A 61 4.43 1.46 -1.43
C GLU A 61 2.99 1.64 -0.93
N GLY A 62 2.74 2.82 -0.37
CA GLY A 62 1.41 3.22 0.07
C GLY A 62 0.42 3.14 -1.10
N THR A 63 -0.62 2.35 -0.90
CA THR A 63 -1.63 2.05 -1.91
C THR A 63 -2.99 2.59 -1.47
N LEU A 64 -3.57 3.40 -2.34
CA LEU A 64 -4.82 4.08 -2.09
C LEU A 64 -6.00 3.09 -2.06
N ILE A 65 -6.80 3.17 -0.99
CA ILE A 65 -7.96 2.27 -0.79
C ILE A 65 -9.17 2.63 -1.66
N SER A 66 -9.25 3.89 -2.09
CA SER A 66 -10.36 4.44 -2.88
C SER A 66 -9.90 5.76 -3.54
N PRO A 67 -10.64 6.28 -4.54
CA PRO A 67 -10.36 7.59 -5.11
C PRO A 67 -10.37 8.72 -4.05
N GLU A 68 -11.37 8.74 -3.17
CA GLU A 68 -11.51 9.79 -2.13
C GLU A 68 -10.47 9.71 -1.02
N ALA A 69 -9.81 8.56 -0.86
CA ALA A 69 -8.65 8.41 0.02
C ALA A 69 -7.33 8.91 -0.61
N GLY A 70 -7.37 9.31 -1.88
CA GLY A 70 -6.24 9.74 -2.69
C GLY A 70 -5.80 11.20 -2.46
N GLY A 71 -5.38 11.84 -3.55
CA GLY A 71 -4.77 13.18 -3.54
C GLY A 71 -3.29 13.19 -3.91
N HIS A 72 -2.79 12.12 -4.52
CA HIS A 72 -1.48 12.09 -5.18
C HIS A 72 -1.63 11.41 -6.54
N ASP A 73 -1.12 12.05 -7.60
CA ASP A 73 -1.06 11.44 -8.93
C ASP A 73 -0.07 10.27 -8.92
N ARG A 74 -0.31 9.25 -9.76
CA ARG A 74 0.65 8.17 -10.07
C ARG A 74 1.11 7.32 -8.86
N VAL A 75 0.41 7.39 -7.75
CA VAL A 75 0.47 6.42 -6.64
C VAL A 75 -0.49 5.27 -6.94
N PRO A 76 -0.17 3.99 -6.66
CA PRO A 76 -1.08 2.90 -7.00
C PRO A 76 -2.36 2.88 -6.14
N GLY A 77 -3.41 2.31 -6.70
CA GLY A 77 -4.70 2.04 -6.05
C GLY A 77 -5.04 0.55 -6.03
N ILE A 78 -6.13 0.16 -5.35
CA ILE A 78 -6.63 -1.23 -5.29
C ILE A 78 -8.17 -1.33 -5.27
N TRP A 79 -8.87 -0.41 -5.92
CA TRP A 79 -10.35 -0.44 -6.01
C TRP A 79 -10.87 -0.94 -7.36
N SER A 80 -10.13 -0.74 -8.45
CA SER A 80 -10.57 -1.11 -9.80
C SER A 80 -10.00 -2.46 -10.25
N ASP A 81 -10.69 -3.10 -11.20
CA ASP A 81 -10.23 -4.38 -11.78
C ASP A 81 -8.90 -4.24 -12.52
N GLU A 82 -8.65 -3.09 -13.17
CA GLU A 82 -7.37 -2.80 -13.82
C GLU A 82 -6.23 -2.75 -12.80
N GLN A 83 -6.43 -2.03 -11.69
CA GLN A 83 -5.45 -1.93 -10.60
C GLN A 83 -5.16 -3.30 -9.97
N ILE A 84 -6.21 -4.06 -9.70
CA ILE A 84 -6.10 -5.41 -9.12
C ILE A 84 -5.34 -6.35 -10.06
N ALA A 85 -5.65 -6.33 -11.37
CA ALA A 85 -4.94 -7.13 -12.36
C ALA A 85 -3.47 -6.71 -12.51
N ALA A 86 -3.16 -5.40 -12.42
CA ALA A 86 -1.80 -4.90 -12.43
C ALA A 86 -1.01 -5.35 -11.19
N TRP A 87 -1.62 -5.27 -10.00
CA TRP A 87 -1.02 -5.78 -8.76
C TRP A 87 -0.80 -7.28 -8.78
N LYS A 88 -1.73 -8.04 -9.38
CA LYS A 88 -1.56 -9.49 -9.51
C LYS A 88 -0.29 -9.88 -10.25
N LYS A 89 0.12 -9.12 -11.28
CA LYS A 89 1.39 -9.36 -11.96
C LYS A 89 2.59 -9.16 -11.03
N VAL A 90 2.50 -8.17 -10.12
CA VAL A 90 3.55 -7.90 -9.13
C VAL A 90 3.65 -9.04 -8.12
N THR A 91 2.53 -9.48 -7.55
CA THR A 91 2.52 -10.58 -6.57
C THR A 91 2.99 -11.88 -7.22
N ASP A 92 2.53 -12.19 -8.44
CA ASP A 92 2.95 -13.39 -9.17
C ASP A 92 4.48 -13.40 -9.37
N ALA A 93 5.07 -12.27 -9.78
CA ALA A 93 6.52 -12.17 -9.97
C ALA A 93 7.34 -12.29 -8.66
N VAL A 94 6.77 -11.88 -7.52
CA VAL A 94 7.39 -12.06 -6.20
C VAL A 94 7.27 -13.50 -5.73
N HIS A 95 6.10 -14.12 -5.93
CA HIS A 95 5.82 -15.51 -5.54
C HIS A 95 6.59 -16.52 -6.38
N GLU A 96 6.83 -16.24 -7.67
CA GLU A 96 7.73 -17.01 -8.54
C GLU A 96 9.17 -17.08 -8.00
N ARG A 97 9.57 -16.13 -7.15
CA ARG A 97 10.87 -16.09 -6.47
C ARG A 97 10.82 -16.68 -5.06
N HIS A 98 9.72 -17.33 -4.71
CA HIS A 98 9.48 -17.92 -3.39
C HIS A 98 9.60 -16.90 -2.24
N SER A 99 9.27 -15.64 -2.49
CA SER A 99 9.21 -14.56 -1.51
C SER A 99 7.75 -14.15 -1.27
N TYR A 100 7.54 -13.28 -0.29
CA TYR A 100 6.22 -12.85 0.17
C TYR A 100 6.06 -11.34 0.03
N ILE A 101 4.83 -10.88 -0.12
CA ILE A 101 4.53 -9.45 -0.25
C ILE A 101 3.21 -9.07 0.43
N TYR A 102 3.26 -7.97 1.20
CA TYR A 102 2.11 -7.34 1.83
C TYR A 102 1.80 -6.02 1.14
N LEU A 103 0.51 -5.73 0.91
CA LEU A 103 0.07 -4.44 0.38
C LEU A 103 -0.13 -3.44 1.53
N GLN A 104 0.56 -2.31 1.50
CA GLN A 104 0.33 -1.23 2.45
C GLN A 104 -0.89 -0.40 2.03
N LEU A 105 -1.95 -0.42 2.84
CA LEU A 105 -3.18 0.33 2.63
C LEU A 105 -3.10 1.71 3.27
N TRP A 106 -3.47 2.75 2.52
CA TRP A 106 -3.30 4.13 2.92
C TRP A 106 -4.46 5.03 2.47
N ALA A 107 -4.78 6.01 3.32
CA ALA A 107 -5.60 7.17 3.00
C ALA A 107 -4.84 8.44 3.41
N LEU A 108 -4.73 9.41 2.49
CA LEU A 108 -3.86 10.58 2.69
C LEU A 108 -4.41 11.57 3.74
N GLY A 109 -5.75 11.69 3.82
CA GLY A 109 -6.41 12.69 4.65
C GLY A 109 -5.86 14.09 4.38
N ARG A 110 -5.52 14.84 5.44
CA ARG A 110 -4.97 16.20 5.31
C ARG A 110 -3.58 16.31 4.67
N ALA A 111 -2.90 15.20 4.41
CA ALA A 111 -1.64 15.20 3.66
C ALA A 111 -1.84 15.13 2.14
N ALA A 112 -3.08 14.91 1.68
CA ALA A 112 -3.43 14.95 0.26
C ALA A 112 -3.07 16.29 -0.40
N GLU A 113 -2.91 16.29 -1.72
CA GLU A 113 -2.91 17.51 -2.53
C GLU A 113 -4.36 17.90 -2.86
N PRO A 114 -4.89 19.02 -2.32
CA PRO A 114 -6.28 19.42 -2.54
C PRO A 114 -6.61 19.66 -4.02
N ASP A 115 -5.65 20.17 -4.80
CA ASP A 115 -5.83 20.42 -6.23
C ASP A 115 -6.02 19.12 -7.02
N VAL A 116 -5.36 18.03 -6.62
CA VAL A 116 -5.53 16.71 -7.24
C VAL A 116 -6.95 16.21 -6.99
N LEU A 117 -7.42 16.27 -5.75
CA LEU A 117 -8.78 15.89 -5.38
C LEU A 117 -9.82 16.76 -6.09
N ALA A 118 -9.58 18.07 -6.18
CA ALA A 118 -10.49 19.02 -6.83
C ALA A 118 -10.67 18.74 -8.33
N ARG A 119 -9.61 18.34 -9.05
CA ARG A 119 -9.71 17.92 -10.46
C ARG A 119 -10.66 16.74 -10.67
N GLU A 120 -10.78 15.87 -9.67
CA GLU A 120 -11.67 14.72 -9.68
C GLU A 120 -13.03 14.99 -9.00
N GLY A 121 -13.26 16.21 -8.51
CA GLY A 121 -14.47 16.57 -7.76
C GLY A 121 -14.58 15.89 -6.40
N LEU A 122 -13.45 15.46 -5.81
CA LEU A 122 -13.38 14.74 -4.55
C LEU A 122 -13.12 15.69 -3.37
N PRO A 123 -13.62 15.37 -2.16
CA PRO A 123 -13.50 16.24 -1.00
C PRO A 123 -12.11 16.13 -0.35
N PHE A 124 -11.54 17.26 0.05
CA PHE A 124 -10.35 17.30 0.91
C PHE A 124 -10.75 17.19 2.38
N VAL A 125 -10.40 16.08 3.02
CA VAL A 125 -10.96 15.67 4.33
C VAL A 125 -9.91 15.27 5.36
N SER A 126 -10.29 15.36 6.64
CA SER A 126 -9.47 14.97 7.79
C SER A 126 -10.37 14.72 9.01
N ALA A 127 -9.77 14.40 10.16
CA ALA A 127 -10.49 14.27 11.44
C ALA A 127 -11.03 15.61 11.97
N SER A 128 -10.40 16.73 11.61
CA SER A 128 -10.79 18.07 12.05
C SER A 128 -10.35 19.12 11.01
N PRO A 129 -10.92 20.33 11.02
CA PRO A 129 -10.54 21.41 10.11
C PRO A 129 -9.22 22.07 10.53
N ILE A 130 -8.16 21.25 10.58
CA ILE A 130 -6.82 21.66 10.99
C ILE A 130 -5.85 21.26 9.87
N PRO A 131 -5.30 22.25 9.14
CA PRO A 131 -4.33 21.98 8.08
C PRO A 131 -3.03 21.40 8.66
N ILE A 132 -2.21 20.79 7.80
CA ILE A 132 -0.92 20.24 8.23
C ILE A 132 0.11 21.35 8.53
N GLU A 133 0.03 22.44 7.78
CA GLU A 133 0.81 23.67 7.88
C GLU A 133 -0.14 24.87 7.71
N GLU A 134 0.20 26.03 8.28
CA GLU A 134 -0.72 27.18 8.36
C GLU A 134 -1.16 27.73 6.99
N ASP A 135 -0.34 27.55 5.95
CA ASP A 135 -0.57 28.03 4.58
C ASP A 135 -1.27 27.00 3.67
N ARG A 136 -1.52 25.78 4.14
CA ARG A 136 -2.28 24.78 3.38
C ARG A 136 -3.79 25.00 3.51
N PRO A 137 -4.57 24.60 2.49
CA PRO A 137 -6.03 24.59 2.58
C PRO A 137 -6.53 23.86 3.83
N ILE A 138 -7.66 24.31 4.36
CA ILE A 138 -8.27 23.70 5.55
C ILE A 138 -9.09 22.47 5.10
N PRO A 139 -8.81 21.27 5.61
CA PRO A 139 -9.61 20.09 5.28
C PRO A 139 -10.99 20.16 5.94
N ARG A 140 -11.99 19.52 5.34
CA ARG A 140 -13.29 19.33 6.01
C ARG A 140 -13.19 18.18 7.01
N ALA A 141 -13.83 18.31 8.17
CA ALA A 141 -14.00 17.18 9.08
C ALA A 141 -14.90 16.11 8.45
N LEU A 142 -14.51 14.84 8.54
CA LEU A 142 -15.36 13.71 8.19
C LEU A 142 -16.60 13.67 9.09
N SER A 143 -17.76 13.31 8.52
CA SER A 143 -18.92 12.90 9.31
C SER A 143 -18.77 11.46 9.80
N GLU A 144 -19.63 11.04 10.73
CA GLU A 144 -19.65 9.65 11.22
C GLU A 144 -19.93 8.66 10.07
N GLU A 145 -20.85 9.00 9.17
CA GLU A 145 -21.18 8.17 8.01
C GLU A 145 -19.99 8.03 7.07
N GLU A 146 -19.21 9.09 6.87
CA GLU A 146 -18.00 9.03 6.07
C GLU A 146 -16.90 8.21 6.76
N ILE A 147 -16.78 8.29 8.09
CA ILE A 147 -15.86 7.42 8.84
C ILE A 147 -16.22 5.95 8.60
N GLN A 148 -17.50 5.58 8.71
CA GLN A 148 -17.95 4.21 8.41
C GLN A 148 -17.64 3.81 6.97
N ARG A 149 -17.84 4.72 6.00
CA ARG A 149 -17.48 4.48 4.60
C ARG A 149 -15.99 4.23 4.40
N TYR A 150 -15.10 4.98 5.06
CA TYR A 150 -13.65 4.72 4.98
C TYR A 150 -13.28 3.36 5.60
N ILE A 151 -13.92 2.96 6.70
CA ILE A 151 -13.72 1.62 7.30
C ILE A 151 -14.09 0.52 6.29
N GLU A 152 -15.22 0.65 5.62
CA GLU A 152 -15.65 -0.30 4.58
C GLU A 152 -14.69 -0.30 3.39
N GLN A 153 -14.17 0.85 2.97
CA GLN A 153 -13.17 0.95 1.91
C GLN A 153 -11.86 0.27 2.27
N TYR A 154 -11.37 0.42 3.50
CA TYR A 154 -10.20 -0.33 3.99
C TYR A 154 -10.45 -1.85 3.93
N ALA A 155 -11.62 -2.30 4.39
CA ALA A 155 -11.98 -3.72 4.37
C ALA A 155 -12.07 -4.27 2.93
N GLN A 156 -12.69 -3.50 2.02
CA GLN A 156 -12.81 -3.88 0.62
C GLN A 156 -11.45 -3.88 -0.09
N ALA A 157 -10.58 -2.91 0.19
CA ALA A 157 -9.22 -2.85 -0.34
C ALA A 157 -8.38 -4.04 0.15
N ALA A 158 -8.48 -4.40 1.44
CA ALA A 158 -7.82 -5.59 1.99
C ALA A 158 -8.32 -6.88 1.33
N LYS A 159 -9.63 -6.99 1.11
CA LYS A 159 -10.23 -8.13 0.40
C LYS A 159 -9.73 -8.20 -1.04
N ASN A 160 -9.72 -7.08 -1.77
CA ASN A 160 -9.18 -7.02 -3.12
C ASN A 160 -7.71 -7.46 -3.18
N ALA A 161 -6.89 -6.97 -2.24
CA ALA A 161 -5.48 -7.33 -2.15
C ALA A 161 -5.27 -8.84 -1.98
N VAL A 162 -5.87 -9.43 -0.95
CA VAL A 162 -5.62 -10.84 -0.60
C VAL A 162 -6.37 -11.79 -1.54
N SER A 163 -7.65 -11.57 -1.80
CA SER A 163 -8.49 -12.55 -2.50
C SER A 163 -8.45 -12.42 -4.02
N ARG A 164 -7.99 -11.29 -4.57
CA ARG A 164 -8.02 -11.03 -6.02
C ARG A 164 -6.65 -10.72 -6.60
N ALA A 165 -5.85 -9.89 -5.91
CA ALA A 165 -4.50 -9.56 -6.35
C ALA A 165 -3.47 -10.59 -5.89
N GLY A 166 -3.73 -11.39 -4.85
CA GLY A 166 -2.84 -12.48 -4.42
C GLY A 166 -1.76 -12.06 -3.43
N PHE A 167 -1.95 -10.98 -2.69
CA PHE A 167 -1.04 -10.62 -1.59
C PHE A 167 -1.12 -11.62 -0.43
N ASP A 168 0.00 -11.82 0.26
CA ASP A 168 0.08 -12.68 1.46
C ASP A 168 -0.59 -12.03 2.69
N GLY A 169 -0.80 -10.72 2.63
CA GLY A 169 -1.46 -9.93 3.67
C GLY A 169 -1.48 -8.45 3.33
N VAL A 170 -1.93 -7.65 4.29
CA VAL A 170 -1.94 -6.19 4.20
C VAL A 170 -1.30 -5.57 5.43
N GLU A 171 -0.69 -4.41 5.24
CA GLU A 171 -0.27 -3.51 6.31
C GLU A 171 -1.19 -2.29 6.32
N ILE A 172 -1.68 -1.88 7.50
CA ILE A 172 -2.49 -0.66 7.64
C ILE A 172 -1.55 0.51 7.97
N HIS A 173 -1.48 1.50 7.08
CA HIS A 173 -0.65 2.69 7.33
C HIS A 173 -1.32 3.63 8.33
N SER A 174 -0.96 3.49 9.61
CA SER A 174 -1.37 4.40 10.69
C SER A 174 -0.22 5.26 11.23
N ALA A 175 0.84 5.41 10.44
CA ALA A 175 2.01 6.24 10.78
C ALA A 175 1.87 7.68 10.24
N LYS A 176 2.76 8.56 10.71
CA LYS A 176 2.97 9.91 10.18
C LYS A 176 4.25 9.96 9.36
#